data_AF-A0A2B7X4N5-F1
#
_entry.id   AF-A0A2B7X4N5-F1
#
_cell.length_a   1.000
_cell.length_b   1.000
_cell.length_c   1.000
_cell.angle_alpha   90.00
_cell.angle_beta   90.00
_cell.angle_gamma   90.00
#
_symmetry.space_group_name_H-M   'P 1'
#
loop_
_entity.id
_entity.type
_entity.pdbx_description
1 polymer ?
#
loop_
_entity_poly.entity_id
_entity_poly.type
_entity_poly.pdbx_seq_one_letter_code
_entity_poly.pdbx_strand_id
1 'polypeptide(L)'
;EKSDYLLNLFSVPLLSLSINIYAQSVVKHILTQGDSMALAAFSTLEEQGLYALASNYGSLVARIIFQPIEESSRNLFGKLLAISKSEPATKESLKLGKAYLCNILHAYGIFSIMICALGPTIVPELLKLLIGSQWSLPGIQGLLSNYCYYIPLLAFNGITEAFVASTATHSELRQQAAWMGACSAGFVTAAYLFLRIGKLGASGIIWANLMNLTLRIVWSSWFIKRYFRDRKVAFRITEALPNYGSAAVGVLAYAVMWGVRPGAESNLWEIFRSLVVGGMFAVSILILERRYLFEQYRKYKAA
;
A
#
# COMPACT_ATOMS: atom_id res chain seq x y z
N GLU A 1 20.07 12.56 -49.40
CA GLU A 1 19.31 11.92 -48.30
C GLU A 1 20.29 11.26 -47.34
N LYS A 2 20.35 11.73 -46.08
CA LYS A 2 21.15 11.05 -45.05
C LYS A 2 20.37 9.83 -44.60
N SER A 3 20.99 8.66 -44.73
CA SER A 3 20.44 7.36 -44.33
C SER A 3 20.00 7.42 -42.86
N ASP A 4 18.69 7.38 -42.62
CA ASP A 4 18.07 7.26 -41.28
C ASP A 4 18.23 5.83 -40.71
N TYR A 5 19.27 5.11 -41.13
CA TYR A 5 19.51 3.71 -40.78
C TYR A 5 20.95 3.48 -40.29
N LEU A 6 21.05 2.84 -39.13
CA LEU A 6 22.27 2.24 -38.62
C LEU A 6 22.50 0.90 -39.32
N LEU A 7 23.68 0.77 -39.93
CA LEU A 7 24.12 -0.43 -40.67
C LEU A 7 23.19 -0.85 -41.83
N ASN A 8 22.32 0.04 -42.34
CA ASN A 8 21.25 -0.29 -43.31
C ASN A 8 20.25 -1.37 -42.84
N LEU A 9 20.27 -1.74 -41.54
CA LEU A 9 19.37 -2.74 -40.95
C LEU A 9 18.40 -2.12 -39.93
N PHE A 10 18.84 -1.13 -39.15
CA PHE A 10 18.06 -0.58 -38.05
C PHE A 10 17.76 0.89 -38.28
N SER A 11 16.48 1.27 -38.36
CA SER A 11 16.15 2.70 -38.45
C SER A 11 16.57 3.41 -37.15
N VAL A 12 17.29 4.52 -37.29
CA VAL A 12 17.79 5.34 -36.19
C VAL A 12 16.64 5.85 -35.29
N PRO A 13 15.47 6.27 -35.82
CA PRO A 13 14.34 6.66 -34.98
C PRO A 13 13.79 5.50 -34.13
N LEU A 14 13.60 4.31 -34.70
CA LEU A 14 13.12 3.14 -33.95
C LEU A 14 14.15 2.65 -32.94
N LEU A 15 15.44 2.70 -33.29
CA LEU A 15 16.50 2.33 -32.36
C LEU A 15 16.56 3.28 -31.17
N SER A 16 16.46 4.59 -31.41
CA SER A 16 16.40 5.61 -30.36
C SER A 16 15.18 5.41 -29.47
N LEU A 17 14.00 5.16 -30.04
CA LEU A 17 12.80 4.85 -29.27
C LEU A 17 12.96 3.57 -28.43
N SER A 18 13.52 2.51 -29.03
CA SER A 18 13.73 1.22 -28.37
C SER A 18 14.71 1.34 -27.20
N ILE A 19 15.81 2.08 -27.38
CA ILE A 19 16.78 2.37 -26.31
C ILE A 19 16.09 3.14 -25.18
N ASN A 20 15.26 4.13 -25.49
CA ASN A 20 14.54 4.89 -24.47
C ASN A 20 13.54 4.02 -23.67
N ILE A 21 12.74 3.20 -24.35
CA ILE A 21 11.81 2.26 -23.71
C ILE A 21 12.56 1.22 -22.89
N TYR A 22 13.68 0.71 -23.40
CA TYR A 22 14.51 -0.27 -22.72
C TYR A 22 15.16 0.33 -21.47
N ALA A 23 15.78 1.50 -21.57
CA ALA A 23 16.36 2.22 -20.43
C ALA A 23 15.29 2.51 -19.37
N GLN A 24 14.10 2.96 -19.77
CA GLN A 24 12.98 3.15 -18.86
C GLN A 24 12.55 1.83 -18.19
N SER A 25 12.56 0.72 -18.92
CA SER A 25 12.22 -0.61 -18.40
C SER A 25 13.26 -1.13 -17.43
N VAL A 26 14.55 -0.93 -17.70
CA VAL A 26 15.65 -1.30 -16.79
C VAL A 26 15.56 -0.48 -15.50
N VAL A 27 15.40 0.83 -15.61
CA VAL A 27 15.21 1.70 -14.43
C VAL A 27 13.98 1.25 -13.65
N LYS A 28 12.86 1.00 -14.32
CA LYS A 28 11.65 0.49 -13.66
C LYS A 28 11.88 -0.87 -13.00
N HIS A 29 12.64 -1.76 -13.63
CA HIS A 29 12.96 -3.07 -13.10
C HIS A 29 13.78 -2.95 -11.82
N ILE A 30 14.85 -2.15 -11.83
CA ILE A 30 15.67 -1.88 -10.64
C ILE A 30 14.83 -1.23 -9.53
N LEU A 31 13.95 -0.29 -9.87
CA LEU A 31 13.08 0.37 -8.90
C LEU A 31 12.01 -0.55 -8.31
N THR A 32 11.61 -1.59 -9.03
CA THR A 32 10.55 -2.52 -8.60
C THR A 32 11.13 -3.75 -7.89
N GLN A 33 12.29 -4.25 -8.34
CA GLN A 33 12.95 -5.45 -7.82
C GLN A 33 14.13 -5.12 -6.89
N GLY A 34 14.40 -3.84 -6.66
CA GLY A 34 15.53 -3.39 -5.83
C GLY A 34 15.46 -3.91 -4.39
N ASP A 35 14.26 -4.18 -3.87
CA ASP A 35 14.06 -4.81 -2.57
C ASP A 35 14.53 -6.28 -2.56
N SER A 36 14.17 -7.03 -3.58
CA SER A 36 14.52 -8.44 -3.77
C SER A 36 16.01 -8.60 -4.10
N MET A 37 16.57 -7.66 -4.87
CA MET A 37 18.01 -7.57 -5.13
C MET A 37 18.79 -7.25 -3.85
N ALA A 38 18.33 -6.29 -3.04
CA ALA A 38 18.96 -5.96 -1.76
C ALA A 38 18.89 -7.14 -0.77
N LEU A 39 17.74 -7.82 -0.70
CA LEU A 39 17.58 -9.05 0.07
C LEU A 39 18.57 -10.12 -0.39
N ALA A 40 18.66 -10.39 -1.70
CA ALA A 40 19.59 -11.37 -2.24
C ALA A 40 21.06 -11.04 -1.93
N ALA A 41 21.42 -9.75 -1.93
CA ALA A 41 22.79 -9.30 -1.70
C ALA A 41 23.22 -9.32 -0.22
N PHE A 42 22.28 -9.14 0.71
CA PHE A 42 22.60 -8.82 2.11
C PHE A 42 22.01 -9.77 3.15
N SER A 43 21.23 -10.78 2.74
CA SER A 43 20.58 -11.73 3.66
C SER A 43 20.92 -13.19 3.34
N THR A 44 20.76 -14.06 4.33
CA THR A 44 21.00 -15.50 4.21
C THR A 44 19.94 -16.19 3.35
N LEU A 45 20.24 -17.39 2.83
CA LEU A 45 19.26 -18.16 2.04
C LEU A 45 17.98 -18.47 2.81
N GLU A 46 18.08 -18.69 4.12
CA GLU A 46 16.93 -18.90 5.01
C GLU A 46 16.06 -17.64 5.10
N GLU A 47 16.67 -16.48 5.33
CA GLU A 47 15.99 -15.18 5.35
C GLU A 47 15.31 -14.84 4.02
N GLN A 48 15.95 -15.18 2.90
CA GLN A 48 15.38 -15.03 1.55
C GLN A 48 14.14 -15.89 1.37
N GLY A 49 14.19 -17.17 1.77
CA GLY A 49 13.05 -18.07 1.71
C GLY A 49 11.88 -17.60 2.59
N LEU A 50 12.18 -17.17 3.80
CA LEU A 50 11.19 -16.63 4.75
C LEU A 50 10.52 -15.34 4.24
N TYR A 51 11.30 -14.40 3.71
CA TYR A 51 10.74 -13.19 3.08
C TYR A 51 9.93 -13.52 1.84
N ALA A 52 10.40 -14.43 0.98
CA ALA A 52 9.68 -14.84 -0.22
C ALA A 52 8.33 -15.47 0.14
N LEU A 53 8.26 -16.32 1.16
CA LEU A 53 7.00 -16.86 1.68
C LEU A 53 6.09 -15.72 2.17
N ALA A 54 6.55 -14.90 3.12
CA ALA A 54 5.75 -13.81 3.67
C ALA A 54 5.25 -12.83 2.60
N SER A 55 6.10 -12.46 1.64
CA SER A 55 5.76 -11.56 0.54
C SER A 55 4.77 -12.17 -0.44
N ASN A 56 4.93 -13.43 -0.82
CA ASN A 56 4.03 -14.09 -1.76
C ASN A 56 2.63 -14.28 -1.16
N TYR A 57 2.53 -14.76 0.09
CA TYR A 57 1.22 -14.96 0.73
C TYR A 57 0.61 -13.65 1.23
N GLY A 58 1.41 -12.76 1.80
CA GLY A 58 0.95 -11.47 2.28
C GLY A 58 0.44 -10.56 1.14
N SER A 59 1.10 -10.59 -0.02
CA SER A 59 0.66 -9.82 -1.19
C SER A 59 -0.59 -10.38 -1.87
N LEU A 60 -1.03 -11.62 -1.56
CA LEU A 60 -2.29 -12.15 -2.09
C LEU A 60 -3.48 -11.29 -1.68
N VAL A 61 -3.50 -10.78 -0.43
CA VAL A 61 -4.56 -9.85 0.02
C VAL A 61 -4.58 -8.60 -0.87
N ALA A 62 -3.40 -8.05 -1.17
CA ALA A 62 -3.31 -6.89 -2.05
C ALA A 62 -3.77 -7.20 -3.48
N ARG A 63 -3.43 -8.37 -4.03
CA ARG A 63 -3.81 -8.78 -5.39
C ARG A 63 -5.30 -9.14 -5.52
N ILE A 64 -5.87 -9.78 -4.52
CA ILE A 64 -7.25 -10.28 -4.56
C ILE A 64 -8.24 -9.17 -4.19
N ILE A 65 -7.90 -8.33 -3.21
CA ILE A 65 -8.82 -7.32 -2.67
C ILE A 65 -8.50 -5.93 -3.21
N PHE A 66 -7.28 -5.43 -3.02
CA PHE A 66 -6.99 -4.03 -3.32
C PHE A 66 -6.79 -3.75 -4.81
N GLN A 67 -6.17 -4.67 -5.56
CA GLN A 67 -5.87 -4.45 -6.97
C GLN A 67 -7.14 -4.24 -7.83
N PRO A 68 -8.23 -5.03 -7.69
CA PRO A 68 -9.47 -4.74 -8.40
C PRO A 68 -10.09 -3.39 -8.01
N ILE A 69 -10.03 -3.02 -6.72
CA ILE A 69 -10.53 -1.75 -6.22
C ILE A 69 -9.69 -0.59 -6.77
N GLU A 70 -8.37 -0.75 -6.82
CA GLU A 70 -7.43 0.22 -7.37
C GLU A 70 -7.72 0.49 -8.85
N GLU A 71 -7.90 -0.57 -9.65
CA GLU A 71 -8.20 -0.44 -11.06
C GLU A 71 -9.57 0.20 -11.32
N SER A 72 -10.57 -0.17 -10.52
CA SER A 72 -11.89 0.46 -10.55
C SER A 72 -11.81 1.95 -10.18
N SER A 73 -11.01 2.30 -9.16
CA SER A 73 -10.77 3.67 -8.72
C SER A 73 -10.10 4.49 -9.82
N ARG A 74 -9.09 3.92 -10.48
CA ARG A 74 -8.37 4.55 -11.59
C ARG A 74 -9.31 4.91 -12.73
N ASN A 75 -10.19 3.98 -13.11
CA ASN A 75 -11.20 4.21 -14.14
C ASN A 75 -12.19 5.31 -13.73
N LEU A 76 -12.67 5.31 -12.49
CA LEU A 76 -13.58 6.33 -11.98
C LEU A 76 -12.93 7.72 -11.94
N PHE A 77 -11.69 7.82 -11.45
CA PHE A 77 -10.94 9.06 -11.47
C PHE A 77 -10.68 9.54 -12.91
N GLY A 78 -10.35 8.62 -13.82
CA GLY A 78 -10.20 8.95 -15.24
C GLY A 78 -11.49 9.54 -15.83
N LYS A 79 -12.65 8.99 -15.48
CA LYS A 79 -13.95 9.51 -15.96
C LYS A 79 -14.32 10.86 -15.37
N LEU A 80 -14.04 11.10 -14.08
CA LEU A 80 -14.50 12.30 -13.36
C LEU A 80 -13.50 13.46 -13.39
N LEU A 81 -12.20 13.16 -13.47
CA LEU A 81 -11.11 14.09 -13.16
C LEU A 81 -10.05 14.18 -14.27
N ALA A 82 -10.13 13.37 -15.33
CA ALA A 82 -9.17 13.46 -16.43
C ALA A 82 -9.20 14.86 -17.05
N ILE A 83 -8.00 15.33 -17.39
CA ILE A 83 -7.82 16.59 -18.10
C ILE A 83 -8.04 16.28 -19.58
N SER A 84 -9.29 16.34 -20.04
CA SER A 84 -9.58 16.39 -21.48
C SER A 84 -9.03 17.70 -22.05
N LYS A 85 -8.26 17.63 -23.14
CA LYS A 85 -7.80 18.83 -23.89
C LYS A 85 -8.96 19.68 -24.41
N SER A 86 -10.15 19.09 -24.54
CA SER A 86 -11.37 19.72 -25.05
C SER A 86 -12.21 20.41 -23.98
N GLU A 87 -12.28 19.89 -22.75
CA GLU A 87 -13.08 20.48 -21.65
C GLU A 87 -12.45 20.19 -20.29
N PRO A 88 -12.21 21.20 -19.44
CA PRO A 88 -11.76 20.99 -18.07
C PRO A 88 -12.87 20.36 -17.21
N ALA A 89 -12.50 19.52 -16.24
CA ALA A 89 -13.44 18.87 -15.32
C ALA A 89 -14.38 19.88 -14.66
N THR A 90 -15.69 19.62 -14.73
CA THR A 90 -16.72 20.45 -14.10
C THR A 90 -16.54 20.48 -12.58
N LYS A 91 -16.95 21.58 -11.93
CA LYS A 91 -16.91 21.70 -10.45
C LYS A 91 -17.65 20.56 -9.75
N GLU A 92 -18.71 20.03 -10.36
CA GLU A 92 -19.46 18.90 -9.84
C GLU A 92 -18.67 17.59 -9.89
N SER A 93 -18.09 17.25 -11.06
CA SER A 93 -17.22 16.08 -11.22
C SER A 93 -16.01 16.11 -10.27
N LEU A 94 -15.44 17.30 -10.03
CA LEU A 94 -14.39 17.51 -9.04
C LEU A 94 -14.84 17.20 -7.61
N LYS A 95 -16.04 17.65 -7.22
CA LYS A 95 -16.62 17.34 -5.91
C LYS A 95 -16.91 15.86 -5.75
N LEU A 96 -17.44 15.20 -6.79
CA LEU A 96 -17.71 13.76 -6.80
C LEU A 96 -16.42 12.95 -6.67
N GLY A 97 -15.40 13.26 -7.46
CA GLY A 97 -14.10 12.61 -7.39
C GLY A 97 -13.41 12.81 -6.04
N LYS A 98 -13.50 14.02 -5.46
CA LYS A 98 -13.04 14.29 -4.09
C LYS A 98 -13.79 13.43 -3.08
N ALA A 99 -15.13 13.42 -3.13
CA ALA A 99 -15.96 12.67 -2.19
C ALA A 99 -15.67 11.18 -2.26
N TYR A 100 -15.52 10.63 -3.47
CA TYR A 100 -15.11 9.24 -3.65
C TYR A 100 -13.74 8.96 -3.02
N LEU A 101 -12.72 9.78 -3.32
CA LEU A 101 -11.38 9.65 -2.75
C LEU A 101 -11.40 9.68 -1.21
N CYS A 102 -12.12 10.63 -0.61
CA CYS A 102 -12.23 10.70 0.86
C CYS A 102 -12.93 9.46 1.43
N ASN A 103 -14.03 9.00 0.82
CA ASN A 103 -14.76 7.84 1.30
C ASN A 103 -13.91 6.56 1.25
N ILE A 104 -13.23 6.31 0.13
CA ILE A 104 -12.40 5.10 -0.01
C ILE A 104 -11.20 5.13 0.95
N LEU A 105 -10.56 6.29 1.12
CA LEU A 105 -9.46 6.44 2.09
C LEU A 105 -9.95 6.29 3.54
N HIS A 106 -11.15 6.78 3.86
CA HIS A 106 -11.78 6.59 5.17
C HIS A 106 -12.06 5.10 5.42
N ALA A 107 -12.68 4.40 4.46
CA ALA A 107 -12.92 2.96 4.54
C ALA A 107 -11.61 2.19 4.75
N TYR A 108 -10.56 2.53 4.00
CA TYR A 108 -9.24 1.93 4.15
C TYR A 108 -8.62 2.27 5.51
N GLY A 109 -8.87 3.46 6.06
CA GLY A 109 -8.46 3.84 7.41
C GLY A 109 -9.09 2.97 8.50
N ILE A 110 -10.41 2.72 8.43
CA ILE A 110 -11.11 1.83 9.37
C ILE A 110 -10.50 0.42 9.30
N PHE A 111 -10.35 -0.09 8.08
CA PHE A 111 -9.77 -1.40 7.83
C PHE A 111 -8.31 -1.49 8.31
N SER A 112 -7.54 -0.41 8.14
CA SER A 112 -6.15 -0.31 8.60
C SER A 112 -6.05 -0.35 10.11
N ILE A 113 -6.95 0.34 10.82
CA ILE A 113 -7.00 0.27 12.29
C ILE A 113 -7.24 -1.17 12.74
N MET A 114 -8.18 -1.87 12.11
CA MET A 114 -8.48 -3.27 12.44
C MET A 114 -7.29 -4.19 12.17
N ILE A 115 -6.66 -4.09 11.00
CA ILE A 115 -5.49 -4.93 10.70
C ILE A 115 -4.34 -4.63 11.64
N CYS A 116 -3.98 -3.36 11.85
CA CYS A 116 -2.84 -3.03 12.71
C CYS A 116 -3.05 -3.48 14.16
N ALA A 117 -4.29 -3.36 14.67
CA ALA A 117 -4.60 -3.75 16.04
C ALA A 117 -4.73 -5.26 16.24
N LEU A 118 -5.33 -5.96 15.27
CA LEU A 118 -5.73 -7.37 15.44
C LEU A 118 -4.85 -8.33 14.63
N GLY A 119 -4.41 -7.91 13.44
CA GLY A 119 -3.68 -8.73 12.47
C GLY A 119 -2.40 -9.36 13.02
N PRO A 120 -1.49 -8.61 13.66
CA PRO A 120 -0.25 -9.16 14.20
C PRO A 120 -0.45 -10.30 15.21
N THR A 121 -1.57 -10.31 15.94
CA THR A 121 -1.88 -11.36 16.92
C THR A 121 -2.69 -12.50 16.29
N ILE A 122 -3.66 -12.20 15.43
CA ILE A 122 -4.61 -13.19 14.90
C ILE A 122 -4.07 -13.92 13.66
N VAL A 123 -3.40 -13.22 12.75
CA VAL A 123 -2.99 -13.79 11.44
C VAL A 123 -2.03 -14.96 11.58
N PRO A 124 -0.96 -14.90 12.41
CA PRO A 124 -0.06 -16.04 12.59
C PRO A 124 -0.78 -17.29 13.12
N GLU A 125 -1.72 -17.12 14.06
CA GLU A 125 -2.48 -18.22 14.64
C GLU A 125 -3.49 -18.81 13.66
N LEU A 126 -4.16 -17.95 12.90
CA LEU A 126 -5.09 -18.40 11.86
C LEU A 126 -4.36 -19.21 10.79
N LEU A 127 -3.16 -18.79 10.39
CA LEU A 127 -2.35 -19.53 9.41
C LEU A 127 -1.80 -20.85 9.97
N LYS A 128 -1.42 -20.90 11.26
CA LYS A 128 -1.08 -22.15 11.96
C LYS A 128 -2.25 -23.15 11.90
N LEU A 129 -3.48 -22.67 12.09
CA LEU A 129 -4.68 -23.51 12.09
C LEU A 129 -5.12 -23.93 10.67
N LEU A 130 -5.02 -23.03 9.68
CA LEU A 130 -5.49 -23.30 8.31
C LEU A 130 -4.47 -24.05 7.43
N ILE A 131 -3.17 -23.76 7.57
CA ILE A 131 -2.11 -24.25 6.66
C ILE A 131 -1.12 -25.18 7.38
N GLY A 132 -1.19 -25.27 8.71
CA GLY A 132 -0.44 -26.21 9.53
C GLY A 132 0.74 -25.61 10.30
N SER A 133 1.31 -26.41 11.19
CA SER A 133 2.33 -26.02 12.17
C SER A 133 3.66 -25.53 11.58
N GLN A 134 3.95 -25.83 10.31
CA GLN A 134 5.12 -25.29 9.61
C GLN A 134 5.15 -23.74 9.57
N TRP A 135 3.99 -23.09 9.72
CA TRP A 135 3.86 -21.63 9.80
C TRP A 135 4.06 -21.08 11.22
N SER A 136 4.25 -21.94 12.22
CA SER A 136 4.51 -21.53 13.61
C SER A 136 6.00 -21.36 13.93
N LEU A 137 6.88 -21.46 12.93
CA LEU A 137 8.29 -21.14 13.13
C LEU A 137 8.43 -19.68 13.58
N PRO A 138 9.19 -19.39 14.67
CA PRO A 138 9.29 -18.04 15.22
C PRO A 138 9.67 -16.96 14.20
N GLY A 139 10.53 -17.29 13.23
CA GLY A 139 10.91 -16.39 12.13
C GLY A 139 9.74 -16.04 11.20
N ILE A 140 8.89 -17.02 10.87
CA ILE A 140 7.71 -16.83 10.00
C ILE A 140 6.66 -15.99 10.73
N GLN A 141 6.34 -16.31 11.98
CA GLN A 141 5.34 -15.58 12.75
C GLN A 141 5.68 -14.09 12.90
N GLY A 142 6.95 -13.77 13.16
CA GLY A 142 7.44 -12.39 13.23
C GLY A 142 7.27 -11.65 11.91
N LEU A 143 7.62 -12.29 10.78
CA LEU A 143 7.48 -11.69 9.45
C LEU A 143 6.02 -11.49 9.06
N LEU A 144 5.13 -12.45 9.32
CA LEU A 144 3.68 -12.34 9.11
C LEU A 144 3.08 -11.19 9.93
N SER A 145 3.51 -11.06 11.18
CA SER A 145 3.08 -9.98 12.07
C SER A 145 3.50 -8.62 11.50
N ASN A 146 4.75 -8.50 11.04
CA ASN A 146 5.26 -7.27 10.42
C ASN A 146 4.55 -6.95 9.10
N TYR A 147 4.20 -7.98 8.33
CA TYR A 147 3.47 -7.82 7.07
C TYR A 147 2.05 -7.26 7.28
N CYS A 148 1.43 -7.50 8.44
CA CYS A 148 0.15 -6.89 8.78
C CYS A 148 0.22 -5.35 8.80
N TYR A 149 1.36 -4.75 9.15
CA TYR A 149 1.55 -3.31 9.05
C TYR A 149 1.83 -2.82 7.62
N TYR A 150 2.31 -3.70 6.75
CA TYR A 150 2.54 -3.41 5.33
C TYR A 150 1.24 -3.32 4.52
N ILE A 151 0.26 -4.17 4.82
CA ILE A 151 -1.02 -4.27 4.11
C ILE A 151 -1.78 -2.91 4.06
N PRO A 152 -1.97 -2.19 5.17
CA PRO A 152 -2.52 -0.83 5.16
C PRO A 152 -1.83 0.13 4.20
N LEU A 153 -0.49 0.16 4.23
CA LEU A 153 0.29 1.06 3.39
C LEU A 153 0.14 0.69 1.91
N LEU A 154 0.06 -0.59 1.58
CA LEU A 154 -0.21 -1.04 0.21
C LEU A 154 -1.57 -0.53 -0.27
N ALA A 155 -2.59 -0.64 0.57
CA ALA A 155 -3.94 -0.16 0.26
C ALA A 155 -3.96 1.35 -0.01
N PHE A 156 -3.37 2.16 0.88
CA PHE A 156 -3.29 3.61 0.71
C PHE A 156 -2.45 4.01 -0.50
N ASN A 157 -1.33 3.33 -0.74
CA ASN A 157 -0.49 3.58 -1.89
C ASN A 157 -1.23 3.34 -3.21
N GLY A 158 -1.92 2.20 -3.34
CA GLY A 158 -2.67 1.86 -4.55
C GLY A 158 -3.69 2.93 -4.92
N ILE A 159 -4.54 3.34 -3.97
CA ILE A 159 -5.59 4.35 -4.24
C ILE A 159 -5.01 5.73 -4.57
N THR A 160 -3.98 6.16 -3.82
CA THR A 160 -3.37 7.47 -4.06
C THR A 160 -2.62 7.50 -5.41
N GLU A 161 -1.99 6.39 -5.81
CA GLU A 161 -1.35 6.28 -7.12
C GLU A 161 -2.37 6.11 -8.26
N ALA A 162 -3.49 5.42 -8.04
CA ALA A 162 -4.58 5.38 -9.01
C ALA A 162 -5.10 6.78 -9.31
N PHE A 163 -5.24 7.64 -8.29
CA PHE A 163 -5.60 9.05 -8.49
C PHE A 163 -4.55 9.79 -9.32
N VAL A 164 -3.27 9.70 -8.94
CA VAL A 164 -2.17 10.37 -9.65
C VAL A 164 -2.12 9.90 -11.11
N ALA A 165 -2.16 8.59 -11.35
CA ALA A 165 -2.12 8.01 -12.70
C ALA A 165 -3.26 8.50 -13.59
N SER A 166 -4.44 8.75 -13.03
CA SER A 166 -5.61 9.22 -13.78
C SER A 166 -5.67 10.73 -14.00
N THR A 167 -4.89 11.52 -13.25
CA THR A 167 -5.04 12.98 -13.22
C THR A 167 -3.77 13.76 -13.54
N ALA A 168 -2.61 13.14 -13.41
CA ALA A 168 -1.31 13.76 -13.66
C ALA A 168 -1.01 13.85 -15.15
N THR A 169 -0.35 14.94 -15.52
CA THR A 169 0.21 15.12 -16.87
C THR A 169 1.46 14.25 -17.06
N HIS A 170 1.88 14.05 -18.32
CA HIS A 170 3.09 13.28 -18.61
C HIS A 170 4.37 13.83 -17.95
N SER A 171 4.47 15.14 -17.73
CA SER A 171 5.59 15.76 -17.02
C SER A 171 5.54 15.49 -15.51
N GLU A 172 4.35 15.54 -14.91
CA GLU A 172 4.14 15.23 -13.49
C GLU A 172 4.36 13.75 -13.19
N LEU A 173 3.95 12.84 -14.08
CA LEU A 173 4.25 11.40 -13.98
C LEU A 173 5.76 11.13 -14.07
N ARG A 174 6.49 11.90 -14.89
CA ARG A 174 7.96 11.80 -14.96
C ARG A 174 8.62 12.33 -13.69
N GLN A 175 8.11 13.44 -13.15
CA GLN A 175 8.58 13.98 -11.87
C GLN A 175 8.31 13.01 -10.71
N GLN A 176 7.15 12.36 -10.71
CA GLN A 176 6.82 11.28 -9.78
C GLN A 176 7.83 10.14 -9.88
N ALA A 177 8.05 9.60 -11.08
CA ALA A 177 8.99 8.51 -11.30
C ALA A 177 10.42 8.87 -10.88
N ALA A 178 10.85 10.11 -11.12
CA ALA A 178 12.17 10.60 -10.67
C ALA A 178 12.26 10.72 -9.14
N TRP A 179 11.24 11.27 -8.48
CA TRP A 179 11.18 11.34 -7.02
C TRP A 179 11.13 9.96 -6.37
N MET A 180 10.35 9.05 -6.93
CA MET A 180 10.31 7.64 -6.52
C MET A 180 11.67 6.99 -6.73
N GLY A 181 12.35 7.31 -7.83
CA GLY A 181 13.72 6.88 -8.10
C GLY A 181 14.71 7.28 -7.02
N ALA A 182 14.71 8.56 -6.65
CA ALA A 182 15.56 9.10 -5.59
C ALA A 182 15.22 8.51 -4.21
N CYS A 183 13.92 8.34 -3.90
CA CYS A 183 13.48 7.73 -2.65
C CYS A 183 13.88 6.25 -2.55
N SER A 184 13.79 5.49 -3.65
CA SER A 184 14.26 4.10 -3.70
C SER A 184 15.78 4.01 -3.52
N ALA A 185 16.56 4.94 -4.06
CA ALA A 185 18.00 5.00 -3.78
C ALA A 185 18.29 5.25 -2.29
N GLY A 186 17.56 6.18 -1.66
CA GLY A 186 17.63 6.40 -0.21
C GLY A 186 17.19 5.17 0.61
N PHE A 187 16.19 4.42 0.12
CA PHE A 187 15.79 3.13 0.69
C PHE A 187 16.92 2.11 0.65
N VAL A 188 17.64 1.97 -0.48
CA VAL A 188 18.77 1.04 -0.57
C VAL A 188 19.86 1.42 0.44
N THR A 189 20.13 2.71 0.62
CA THR A 189 21.05 3.19 1.66
C THR A 189 20.56 2.84 3.06
N ALA A 190 19.28 3.06 3.36
CA ALA A 190 18.72 2.73 4.68
C ALA A 190 18.69 1.21 4.93
N ALA A 191 18.33 0.41 3.93
CA ALA A 191 18.36 -1.05 3.99
C ALA A 191 19.79 -1.55 4.24
N TYR A 192 20.78 -0.99 3.54
CA TYR A 192 22.19 -1.28 3.79
C TYR A 192 22.59 -0.96 5.24
N LEU A 193 22.22 0.21 5.77
CA LEU A 193 22.51 0.59 7.16
C LEU A 193 21.84 -0.35 8.17
N PHE A 194 20.55 -0.68 7.99
CA PHE A 194 19.82 -1.57 8.91
C PHE A 194 20.32 -3.02 8.86
N LEU A 195 20.75 -3.50 7.69
CA LEU A 195 21.27 -4.85 7.52
C LEU A 195 22.70 -4.99 8.04
N ARG A 196 23.61 -4.05 7.69
CA ARG A 196 25.03 -4.12 8.09
C ARG A 196 25.29 -3.64 9.51
N ILE A 197 24.65 -2.56 9.94
CA ILE A 197 24.93 -1.91 11.22
C ILE A 197 23.88 -2.30 12.27
N GLY A 198 22.62 -2.41 11.87
CA GLY A 198 21.49 -2.69 12.77
C GLY A 198 21.29 -4.16 13.15
N LYS A 199 21.89 -5.13 12.42
CA LYS A 199 21.67 -6.58 12.58
C LYS A 199 20.18 -6.99 12.56
N LEU A 200 19.32 -6.24 11.87
CA LEU A 200 17.87 -6.47 11.86
C LEU A 200 17.41 -7.59 10.89
N GLY A 201 18.34 -8.20 10.14
CA GLY A 201 18.07 -9.32 9.23
C GLY A 201 16.94 -9.06 8.22
N ALA A 202 16.21 -10.11 7.85
CA ALA A 202 15.04 -10.02 6.95
C ALA A 202 13.97 -8.99 7.38
N SER A 203 13.80 -8.78 8.69
CA SER A 203 12.85 -7.80 9.21
C SER A 203 13.21 -6.36 8.81
N GLY A 204 14.51 -6.04 8.74
CA GLY A 204 14.99 -4.73 8.30
C GLY A 204 14.56 -4.38 6.88
N ILE A 205 14.43 -5.38 6.01
CA ILE A 205 14.01 -5.19 4.60
C ILE A 205 12.52 -4.89 4.51
N ILE A 206 11.69 -5.56 5.31
CA ILE A 206 10.25 -5.23 5.42
C ILE A 206 10.09 -3.78 5.86
N TRP A 207 10.76 -3.36 6.96
CA TRP A 207 10.67 -1.99 7.46
C TRP A 207 11.18 -0.94 6.47
N ALA A 208 12.26 -1.24 5.76
CA ALA A 208 12.74 -0.37 4.71
C ALA A 208 11.70 -0.25 3.58
N ASN A 209 11.03 -1.34 3.19
CA ASN A 209 9.98 -1.31 2.16
C ASN A 209 8.76 -0.51 2.64
N LEU A 210 8.37 -0.66 3.91
CA LEU A 210 7.36 0.20 4.56
C LEU A 210 7.71 1.67 4.45
N MET A 211 8.97 2.04 4.70
CA MET A 211 9.45 3.42 4.60
C MET A 211 9.34 3.94 3.15
N ASN A 212 9.78 3.16 2.17
CA ASN A 212 9.66 3.53 0.76
C ASN A 212 8.20 3.75 0.35
N LEU A 213 7.32 2.85 0.76
CA LEU A 213 5.88 2.95 0.50
C LEU A 213 5.25 4.18 1.17
N THR A 214 5.70 4.51 2.39
CA THR A 214 5.27 5.71 3.11
C THR A 214 5.67 6.99 2.36
N LEU A 215 6.92 7.07 1.86
CA LEU A 215 7.37 8.21 1.05
C LEU A 215 6.53 8.39 -0.22
N ARG A 216 6.18 7.28 -0.88
CA ARG A 216 5.27 7.30 -2.04
C ARG A 216 3.90 7.87 -1.67
N ILE A 217 3.31 7.42 -0.56
CA ILE A 217 2.02 7.94 -0.07
C ILE A 217 2.11 9.44 0.24
N VAL A 218 3.19 9.89 0.89
CA VAL A 218 3.40 11.31 1.21
C VAL A 218 3.47 12.15 -0.07
N TRP A 219 4.23 11.70 -1.06
CA TRP A 219 4.34 12.39 -2.35
C TRP A 219 2.98 12.44 -3.09
N SER A 220 2.28 11.31 -3.18
CA SER A 220 0.96 11.24 -3.81
C SER A 220 -0.07 12.11 -3.07
N SER A 221 -0.01 12.16 -1.74
CA SER A 221 -0.87 13.01 -0.92
C SER A 221 -0.58 14.51 -1.15
N TRP A 222 0.69 14.87 -1.29
CA TRP A 222 1.09 16.23 -1.68
C TRP A 222 0.53 16.59 -3.07
N PHE A 223 0.65 15.69 -4.04
CA PHE A 223 0.10 15.88 -5.38
C PHE A 223 -1.41 16.07 -5.36
N ILE A 224 -2.15 15.20 -4.65
CA ILE A 224 -3.61 15.29 -4.49
C ILE A 224 -4.01 16.66 -3.90
N LYS A 225 -3.33 17.09 -2.82
CA LYS A 225 -3.60 18.37 -2.17
C LYS A 225 -3.37 19.55 -3.12
N ARG A 226 -2.27 19.50 -3.89
CA ARG A 226 -1.97 20.50 -4.92
C ARG A 226 -3.03 20.50 -6.03
N TYR A 227 -3.40 19.33 -6.54
CA TYR A 227 -4.38 19.16 -7.62
C TYR A 227 -5.73 19.83 -7.30
N PHE A 228 -6.26 19.61 -6.10
CA PHE A 228 -7.53 20.21 -5.67
C PHE A 228 -7.41 21.70 -5.36
N ARG A 229 -6.28 22.12 -4.75
CA ARG A 229 -5.99 23.55 -4.49
C ARG A 229 -5.95 24.35 -5.77
N ASP A 230 -5.24 23.86 -6.78
CA ASP A 230 -5.06 24.54 -8.07
C ASP A 230 -6.41 24.67 -8.82
N ARG A 231 -7.38 23.81 -8.51
CA ARG A 231 -8.78 23.85 -9.01
C ARG A 231 -9.77 24.54 -8.08
N LYS A 232 -9.29 25.24 -7.05
CA LYS A 232 -10.09 26.01 -6.07
C LYS A 232 -11.12 25.16 -5.30
N VAL A 233 -10.82 23.88 -5.07
CA VAL A 233 -11.60 22.98 -4.21
C VAL A 233 -10.83 22.81 -2.90
N ALA A 234 -11.45 23.18 -1.77
CA ALA A 234 -10.85 22.94 -0.46
C ALA A 234 -10.73 21.43 -0.23
N PHE A 235 -9.52 20.93 0.01
CA PHE A 235 -9.25 19.54 0.36
C PHE A 235 -8.43 19.48 1.64
N ARG A 236 -8.99 18.86 2.69
CA ARG A 236 -8.26 18.56 3.92
C ARG A 236 -8.14 17.05 4.06
N ILE A 237 -6.91 16.57 4.32
CA ILE A 237 -6.63 15.15 4.52
C ILE A 237 -7.41 14.60 5.73
N THR A 238 -7.72 15.44 6.70
CA THR A 238 -8.56 15.09 7.86
C THR A 238 -9.98 14.67 7.49
N GLU A 239 -10.49 15.06 6.31
CA GLU A 239 -11.81 14.61 5.82
C GLU A 239 -11.80 13.13 5.39
N ALA A 240 -10.62 12.56 5.17
CA ALA A 240 -10.42 11.17 4.77
C ALA A 240 -10.00 10.27 5.95
N LEU A 241 -9.79 10.84 7.14
CA LEU A 241 -9.34 10.09 8.31
C LEU A 241 -10.54 9.50 9.07
N PRO A 242 -10.42 8.27 9.61
CA PRO A 242 -11.41 7.70 10.52
C PRO A 242 -11.65 8.57 11.75
N ASN A 243 -12.75 8.29 12.46
CA ASN A 243 -13.08 8.97 13.70
C ASN A 243 -11.97 8.76 14.74
N TYR A 244 -11.60 9.82 15.46
CA TYR A 244 -10.62 9.77 16.55
C TYR A 244 -10.98 8.71 17.61
N GLY A 245 -12.28 8.48 17.86
CA GLY A 245 -12.72 7.40 18.74
C GLY A 245 -12.32 6.02 18.23
N SER A 246 -12.44 5.77 16.93
CA SER A 246 -12.04 4.51 16.30
C SER A 246 -10.54 4.30 16.38
N ALA A 247 -9.75 5.37 16.19
CA ALA A 247 -8.31 5.33 16.38
C ALA A 247 -7.93 5.02 17.83
N ALA A 248 -8.59 5.65 18.80
CA ALA A 248 -8.36 5.39 20.23
C ALA A 248 -8.70 3.95 20.62
N VAL A 249 -9.85 3.43 20.16
CA VAL A 249 -10.20 2.01 20.36
C VAL A 249 -9.22 1.09 19.65
N GLY A 250 -8.71 1.46 18.48
CA GLY A 250 -7.66 0.74 17.78
C GLY A 250 -6.36 0.62 18.58
N VAL A 251 -5.90 1.72 19.19
CA VAL A 251 -4.71 1.71 20.07
C VAL A 251 -4.95 0.86 21.32
N LEU A 252 -6.13 0.98 21.92
CA LEU A 252 -6.52 0.14 23.07
C LEU A 252 -6.55 -1.34 22.67
N ALA A 253 -7.16 -1.66 21.52
CA ALA A 253 -7.23 -3.00 20.98
C ALA A 253 -5.82 -3.57 20.75
N TYR A 254 -4.91 -2.79 20.15
CA TYR A 254 -3.51 -3.19 19.98
C TYR A 254 -2.84 -3.54 21.31
N ALA A 255 -2.98 -2.69 22.33
CA ALA A 255 -2.39 -2.92 23.64
C ALA A 255 -2.97 -4.17 24.33
N VAL A 256 -4.29 -4.38 24.27
CA VAL A 256 -4.94 -5.55 24.85
C VAL A 256 -4.59 -6.83 24.08
N MET A 257 -4.59 -6.79 22.75
CA MET A 257 -4.24 -7.93 21.90
C MET A 257 -2.77 -8.33 22.04
N TRP A 258 -1.89 -7.37 22.36
CA TRP A 258 -0.51 -7.68 22.74
C TRP A 258 -0.44 -8.48 24.05
N GLY A 259 -1.24 -8.11 25.05
CA GLY A 259 -1.30 -8.81 26.34
C GLY A 259 -1.99 -10.18 26.30
N VAL A 260 -2.91 -10.40 25.35
CA VAL A 260 -3.63 -11.67 25.15
C VAL A 260 -2.98 -12.53 24.05
N ARG A 261 -1.77 -12.16 23.57
CA ARG A 261 -1.09 -12.88 22.52
C ARG A 261 -0.81 -14.32 22.96
N PRO A 262 -1.34 -15.33 22.23
CA PRO A 262 -1.09 -16.73 22.57
C PRO A 262 0.40 -17.08 22.43
N GLY A 263 0.89 -17.95 23.32
CA GLY A 263 2.26 -18.47 23.25
C GLY A 263 2.45 -19.48 22.12
N ALA A 264 3.70 -19.89 21.85
CA ALA A 264 4.02 -20.86 20.80
C ALA A 264 3.32 -22.23 21.02
N GLU A 265 3.15 -22.62 22.29
CA GLU A 265 2.43 -23.83 22.74
C GLU A 265 0.99 -23.56 23.18
N SER A 266 0.37 -22.52 22.62
CA SER A 266 -1.00 -22.13 22.97
C SER A 266 -2.04 -23.21 22.64
N ASN A 267 -2.93 -23.44 23.60
CA ASN A 267 -4.10 -24.28 23.42
C ASN A 267 -5.13 -23.61 22.50
N LEU A 268 -5.98 -24.41 21.84
CA LEU A 268 -7.10 -23.91 21.01
C LEU A 268 -7.98 -22.89 21.74
N TRP A 269 -8.10 -23.01 23.06
CA TRP A 269 -8.84 -22.06 23.90
C TRP A 269 -8.22 -20.65 23.92
N GLU A 270 -6.89 -20.54 23.91
CA GLU A 270 -6.21 -19.23 23.88
C GLU A 270 -6.39 -18.53 22.54
N ILE A 271 -6.35 -19.31 21.44
CA ILE A 271 -6.66 -18.83 20.09
C ILE A 271 -8.12 -18.37 20.02
N PHE A 272 -9.06 -19.17 20.56
CA PHE A 272 -10.47 -18.78 20.60
C PHE A 272 -10.69 -17.50 21.42
N ARG A 273 -10.04 -17.38 22.58
CA ARG A 273 -10.10 -16.16 23.42
C ARG A 273 -9.60 -14.93 22.66
N SER A 274 -8.46 -15.01 21.97
CA SER A 274 -7.92 -13.88 21.21
C SER A 274 -8.82 -13.48 20.04
N LEU A 275 -9.45 -14.45 19.36
CA LEU A 275 -10.46 -14.20 18.32
C LEU A 275 -11.70 -13.49 18.86
N VAL A 276 -12.23 -13.93 20.01
CA VAL A 276 -13.40 -13.30 20.64
C VAL A 276 -13.08 -11.87 21.08
N VAL A 277 -11.95 -11.66 21.75
CA VAL A 277 -11.51 -10.31 22.17
C VAL A 277 -11.31 -9.39 20.95
N GLY A 278 -10.63 -9.88 19.91
CA GLY A 278 -10.46 -9.14 18.66
C GLY A 278 -11.78 -8.82 17.98
N GLY A 279 -12.73 -9.76 17.97
CA GLY A 279 -14.08 -9.56 17.44
C GLY A 279 -14.86 -8.47 18.16
N MET A 280 -14.78 -8.40 19.49
CA MET A 280 -15.41 -7.32 20.26
C MET A 280 -14.84 -5.94 19.92
N PHE A 281 -13.52 -5.82 19.75
CA PHE A 281 -12.90 -4.57 19.33
C PHE A 281 -13.26 -4.19 17.90
N ALA A 282 -13.29 -5.15 16.98
CA ALA A 282 -13.75 -4.94 15.60
C ALA A 282 -15.17 -4.39 15.56
N VAL A 283 -16.10 -5.00 16.29
CA VAL A 283 -17.49 -4.53 16.41
C VAL A 283 -17.55 -3.13 17.03
N SER A 284 -16.74 -2.86 18.07
CA SER A 284 -16.68 -1.53 18.70
C SER A 284 -16.23 -0.44 17.73
N ILE A 285 -15.22 -0.72 16.89
CA ILE A 285 -14.77 0.19 15.83
C ILE A 285 -15.91 0.43 14.82
N LEU A 286 -16.61 -0.61 14.38
CA LEU A 286 -17.73 -0.47 13.46
C LEU A 286 -18.91 0.34 14.05
N ILE A 287 -19.17 0.20 15.35
CA ILE A 287 -20.21 0.98 16.05
C ILE A 287 -19.85 2.46 16.13
N LEU A 288 -18.57 2.79 16.30
CA LEU A 288 -18.09 4.19 16.31
C LEU A 288 -18.17 4.82 14.92
N GLU A 289 -17.97 4.01 13.87
CA GLU A 289 -18.06 4.41 12.47
C GLU A 289 -19.48 4.27 11.88
N ARG A 290 -20.49 3.93 12.70
CA ARG A 290 -21.85 3.66 12.22
C ARG A 290 -22.42 4.75 11.34
N ARG A 291 -22.13 6.02 11.64
CA ARG A 291 -22.63 7.17 10.86
C ARG A 291 -22.13 7.10 9.41
N TYR A 292 -20.82 6.90 9.25
CA TYR A 292 -20.19 6.73 7.95
C TYR A 292 -20.78 5.51 7.21
N LEU A 293 -20.88 4.35 7.89
CA LEU A 293 -21.41 3.12 7.29
C LEU A 293 -22.86 3.27 6.84
N PHE A 294 -23.72 3.89 7.65
CA PHE A 294 -25.12 4.16 7.30
C PHE A 294 -25.24 5.11 6.11
N GLU A 295 -24.39 6.14 6.02
CA GLU A 295 -24.37 7.04 4.87
C GLU A 295 -23.99 6.32 3.58
N GLN A 296 -22.97 5.45 3.60
CA GLN A 296 -22.59 4.67 2.42
C GLN A 296 -23.68 3.67 2.02
N TYR A 297 -24.30 3.00 2.99
CA TYR A 297 -25.43 2.09 2.75
C TYR A 297 -26.62 2.83 2.09
N ARG A 298 -26.93 4.03 2.56
CA ARG A 298 -28.01 4.86 1.98
C ARG A 298 -27.72 5.27 0.54
N LYS A 299 -26.47 5.63 0.23
CA LYS A 299 -26.03 5.95 -1.13
C LYS A 299 -26.14 4.74 -2.05
N TYR A 300 -25.71 3.57 -1.59
CA TYR A 300 -25.82 2.32 -2.34
C TYR A 300 -27.29 1.97 -2.64
N LYS A 301 -28.19 2.10 -1.66
CA LYS A 301 -29.62 1.82 -1.84
C LYS A 301 -30.33 2.82 -2.77
N ALA A 302 -29.80 4.02 -2.90
CA ALA A 302 -30.37 5.08 -3.74
C ALA A 302 -29.83 5.08 -5.19
N ALA A 303 -28.77 4.31 -5.47
CA ALA A 303 -28.16 4.16 -6.79
C ALA A 303 -28.78 2.95 -7.53
#